data_AF-A0A836UGH0-F1
#
_entry.id   AF-A0A836UGH0-F1
#
_cell.length_a   1.000
_cell.length_b   1.000
_cell.length_c   1.000
_cell.angle_alpha   90.00
_cell.angle_beta   90.00
_cell.angle_gamma   90.00
#
_symmetry.space_group_name_H-M   'P 1'
#
loop_
_entity.id
_entity.type
_entity.pdbx_description
1 polymer ?
#
loop_
_entity_poly.entity_id
_entity_poly.type
_entity_poly.pdbx_seq_one_letter_code
_entity_poly.pdbx_strand_id
1 'polypeptide(L)'
;ELAAGQTAEINLSLGPRFIEIAAALERGFVLTIDYGRTAQDLYDSEARLRGTLVTYHQHIQTDAPLTLIGRQDITAQVDFTSVARSGEKAGLDTLGLVTQRDFLSNLGLDRLPQQLASQSLTPRQIQANRAGITDLVRPSGLGEFKVLAQGKNVGTPALWGLKRSDEAASLVESLPAPLLTEHHLSLPDGRNLGGEQEFETFWPT
;
A
#
# COMPACT_ATOMS: atom_id res chain seq x y z
N GLU A 1 -16.79 -8.70 17.08
CA GLU A 1 -16.55 -8.27 18.48
C GLU A 1 -15.11 -8.59 18.82
N LEU A 2 -14.47 -7.81 19.69
CA LEU A 2 -13.10 -8.11 20.13
C LEU A 2 -13.13 -9.10 21.29
N ALA A 3 -12.11 -9.95 21.37
CA ALA A 3 -11.95 -10.88 22.49
C ALA A 3 -11.49 -10.14 23.76
N ALA A 4 -11.71 -10.76 24.92
CA ALA A 4 -11.20 -10.22 26.19
C ALA A 4 -9.66 -10.10 26.15
N GLY A 5 -9.15 -8.91 26.47
CA GLY A 5 -7.72 -8.60 26.43
C GLY A 5 -7.16 -8.26 25.04
N GLN A 6 -7.98 -8.28 23.99
CA GLN A 6 -7.56 -7.84 22.66
C GLN A 6 -7.49 -6.31 22.59
N THR A 7 -6.38 -5.78 22.06
CA THR A 7 -6.23 -4.38 21.69
C THR A 7 -6.26 -4.21 20.17
N ALA A 8 -6.79 -3.07 19.71
CA ALA A 8 -6.88 -2.77 18.30
C ALA A 8 -6.96 -1.25 18.05
N GLU A 9 -6.52 -0.81 16.88
CA GLU A 9 -6.60 0.58 16.47
C GLU A 9 -7.90 0.88 15.73
N ILE A 10 -8.41 2.10 15.91
CA ILE A 10 -9.53 2.66 15.14
C ILE A 10 -9.14 4.04 14.63
N ASN A 11 -9.41 4.31 13.35
CA ASN A 11 -9.17 5.62 12.77
C ASN A 11 -10.45 6.47 12.81
N LEU A 12 -10.60 7.26 13.88
CA LEU A 12 -11.76 8.14 14.08
C LEU A 12 -11.85 9.29 13.07
N SER A 13 -10.76 9.59 12.37
CA SER A 13 -10.71 10.69 11.40
C SER A 13 -11.28 10.34 10.04
N LEU A 14 -11.53 9.05 9.74
CA LEU A 14 -11.99 8.61 8.42
C LEU A 14 -13.29 9.31 8.01
N GLY A 15 -14.28 9.38 8.90
CA GLY A 15 -15.58 9.99 8.59
C GLY A 15 -15.47 11.45 8.10
N PRO A 16 -14.96 12.37 8.93
CA PRO A 16 -14.76 13.77 8.52
C PRO A 16 -13.90 13.92 7.26
N ARG A 17 -12.83 13.13 7.13
CA ARG A 17 -11.94 13.18 5.96
C ARG A 17 -12.62 12.76 4.66
N PHE A 18 -13.42 11.70 4.70
CA PHE A 18 -14.13 11.27 3.49
C PHE A 18 -15.25 12.23 3.08
N ILE A 19 -15.85 12.96 4.03
CA ILE A 19 -16.76 14.07 3.71
C ILE A 19 -16.01 15.17 2.94
N GLU A 20 -14.83 15.59 3.41
CA GLU A 20 -13.99 16.59 2.71
C GLU A 20 -13.61 16.12 1.30
N ILE A 21 -13.11 14.87 1.18
CA ILE A 21 -12.71 14.27 -0.11
C ILE A 21 -13.89 14.21 -1.07
N ALA A 22 -15.04 13.70 -0.60
CA ALA A 22 -16.22 13.59 -1.45
C ALA A 22 -16.76 14.96 -1.86
N ALA A 23 -16.71 15.97 -0.98
CA ALA A 23 -17.15 17.33 -1.30
C ALA A 23 -16.28 18.01 -2.37
N ALA A 24 -14.99 17.67 -2.44
CA ALA A 24 -14.06 18.18 -3.44
C ALA A 24 -14.32 17.63 -4.86
N LEU A 25 -15.13 16.58 -5.00
CA LEU A 25 -15.43 15.93 -6.26
C LEU A 25 -16.85 16.26 -6.72
N GLU A 26 -17.02 16.76 -7.93
CA GLU A 26 -18.34 16.73 -8.61
C GLU A 26 -18.54 15.36 -9.28
N ARG A 27 -17.50 14.88 -9.97
CA ARG A 27 -17.41 13.56 -10.59
C ARG A 27 -15.95 13.12 -10.63
N GLY A 28 -15.67 11.86 -10.31
CA GLY A 28 -14.30 11.33 -10.38
C GLY A 28 -14.08 10.08 -9.53
N PHE A 29 -12.82 9.80 -9.23
CA PHE A 29 -12.38 8.62 -8.50
C PHE A 29 -11.50 9.00 -7.31
N VAL A 30 -11.50 8.16 -6.29
CA VAL A 30 -10.58 8.17 -5.16
C VAL A 30 -9.86 6.83 -5.15
N LEU A 31 -8.53 6.87 -5.16
CA LEU A 31 -7.68 5.69 -4.97
C LEU A 31 -7.00 5.80 -3.62
N THR A 32 -7.23 4.83 -2.74
CA THR A 32 -6.52 4.70 -1.46
C THR A 32 -5.57 3.51 -1.57
N ILE A 33 -4.28 3.78 -1.43
CA ILE A 33 -3.21 2.78 -1.53
C ILE A 33 -2.43 2.79 -0.22
N ASP A 34 -2.47 1.70 0.51
CA ASP A 34 -1.78 1.58 1.79
C ASP A 34 -1.62 0.12 2.22
N TYR A 35 -0.84 -0.13 3.26
CA TYR A 35 -0.72 -1.43 3.89
C TYR A 35 -1.80 -1.60 4.97
N GLY A 36 -2.58 -2.67 4.83
CA GLY A 36 -3.72 -2.89 5.69
C GLY A 36 -4.54 -4.09 5.26
N ARG A 37 -5.68 -4.27 5.92
CA ARG A 37 -6.55 -5.43 5.72
C ARG A 37 -8.02 -5.06 5.85
N THR A 38 -8.88 -6.04 5.57
CA THR A 38 -10.30 -5.92 5.92
C THR A 38 -10.46 -5.97 7.44
N ALA A 39 -11.56 -5.43 7.96
CA ALA A 39 -11.88 -5.51 9.39
C ALA A 39 -11.90 -6.96 9.90
N GLN A 40 -12.34 -7.91 9.07
CA GLN A 40 -12.37 -9.33 9.43
C GLN A 40 -10.97 -9.86 9.74
N ASP A 41 -9.98 -9.56 8.90
CA ASP A 41 -8.61 -10.04 9.11
C ASP A 41 -7.83 -9.18 10.12
N LEU A 42 -8.16 -7.89 10.21
CA LEU A 42 -7.47 -6.93 11.07
C LEU A 42 -7.79 -7.14 12.54
N TYR A 43 -9.04 -7.53 12.83
CA TYR A 43 -9.56 -7.71 14.19
C TYR A 43 -9.73 -9.18 14.58
N ASP A 44 -9.15 -10.11 13.81
CA ASP A 44 -9.13 -11.54 14.12
C ASP A 44 -8.50 -11.79 15.49
N SER A 45 -9.25 -12.40 16.41
CA SER A 45 -8.83 -12.59 17.80
C SER A 45 -7.79 -13.69 17.99
N GLU A 46 -7.62 -14.60 17.03
CA GLU A 46 -6.62 -15.67 17.10
C GLU A 46 -5.26 -15.18 16.60
N ALA A 47 -5.26 -14.39 15.53
CA ALA A 47 -4.05 -13.90 14.88
C ALA A 47 -3.59 -12.52 15.39
N ARG A 48 -4.49 -11.68 15.96
CA ARG A 48 -4.20 -10.26 16.25
C ARG A 48 -4.76 -9.79 17.59
N LEU A 49 -4.11 -10.24 18.67
CA LEU A 49 -4.44 -9.81 20.03
C LEU A 49 -3.89 -8.42 20.39
N ARG A 50 -2.81 -7.96 19.76
CA ARG A 50 -2.07 -6.74 20.16
C ARG A 50 -2.22 -5.54 19.20
N GLY A 51 -3.17 -5.60 18.27
CA GLY A 51 -3.34 -4.57 17.25
C GLY A 51 -2.21 -4.56 16.22
N THR A 52 -1.97 -3.39 15.64
CA THR A 52 -1.04 -3.19 14.51
C THR A 52 -0.19 -1.94 14.61
N LEU A 53 -0.27 -1.20 15.71
CA LEU A 53 0.62 -0.07 15.96
C LEU A 53 2.07 -0.54 15.95
N VAL A 54 2.89 0.15 15.17
CA VAL A 54 4.31 -0.11 15.02
C VAL A 54 5.06 1.21 14.91
N THR A 55 6.27 1.23 15.44
CA THR A 55 7.16 2.39 15.35
C THR A 55 8.42 2.09 14.56
N TYR A 56 8.97 3.11 13.89
CA TYR A 56 10.19 2.97 13.11
C TYR A 56 11.19 4.09 13.44
N HIS A 57 12.43 3.72 13.72
CA HIS A 57 13.53 4.66 13.89
C HIS A 57 14.74 4.16 13.09
N GLN A 58 15.24 4.98 12.15
CA GLN A 58 16.40 4.64 11.32
C GLN A 58 16.27 3.27 10.62
N HIS A 59 15.10 2.98 10.04
CA HIS A 59 14.75 1.72 9.37
C HIS A 59 14.69 0.48 10.28
N ILE A 60 14.74 0.66 11.59
CA ILE A 60 14.54 -0.41 12.56
C ILE A 60 13.11 -0.33 13.09
N GLN A 61 12.42 -1.47 13.03
CA GLN A 61 11.09 -1.62 13.60
C GLN A 61 11.17 -1.78 15.12
N THR A 62 10.30 -1.08 15.83
CA THR A 62 10.11 -1.16 17.28
C THR A 62 8.61 -1.09 17.61
N ASP A 63 8.22 -1.35 18.86
CA ASP A 63 6.81 -1.30 19.29
C ASP A 63 6.60 -0.38 20.52
N ALA A 64 7.45 0.66 20.65
CA ALA A 64 7.54 1.47 21.85
C ALA A 64 7.26 2.95 21.55
N PRO A 65 5.99 3.38 21.44
CA PRO A 65 5.62 4.71 20.95
C PRO A 65 6.11 5.88 21.82
N LEU A 66 6.46 5.62 23.08
CA LEU A 66 6.82 6.65 24.06
C LEU A 66 8.34 6.82 24.27
N THR A 67 9.20 6.05 23.61
CA THR A 67 10.65 6.05 23.87
C THR A 67 11.40 7.15 23.11
N LEU A 68 11.03 7.43 21.86
CA LEU A 68 11.70 8.39 20.98
C LEU A 68 10.72 9.43 20.42
N ILE A 69 10.01 10.11 21.31
CA ILE A 69 8.97 11.09 20.96
C ILE A 69 9.53 12.16 20.01
N GLY A 70 8.85 12.36 18.88
CA GLY A 70 9.25 13.31 17.83
C GLY A 70 10.44 12.88 16.98
N ARG A 71 11.04 11.70 17.24
CA ARG A 71 12.21 11.18 16.51
C ARG A 71 11.95 9.84 15.82
N GLN A 72 10.85 9.16 16.11
CA GLN A 72 10.43 7.94 15.43
C GLN A 72 9.10 8.15 14.70
N ASP A 73 8.90 7.36 13.65
CA ASP A 73 7.62 7.24 12.98
C ASP A 73 6.68 6.32 13.79
N ILE A 74 5.38 6.58 13.74
CA ILE A 74 4.34 5.79 14.39
C ILE A 74 3.23 5.55 13.38
N THR A 75 2.96 4.28 13.09
CA THR A 75 2.02 3.89 12.06
C THR A 75 1.18 2.70 12.50
N ALA A 76 0.07 2.44 11.82
CA ALA A 76 -0.81 1.30 12.07
C ALA A 76 -1.45 0.86 10.74
N GLN A 77 -1.89 -0.40 10.67
CA GLN A 77 -2.50 -0.93 9.46
C GLN A 77 -3.87 -0.28 9.19
N VAL A 78 -4.14 -0.02 7.91
CA VAL A 78 -5.43 0.53 7.48
C VAL A 78 -6.53 -0.53 7.54
N ASP A 79 -7.66 -0.21 8.17
CA ASP A 79 -8.92 -0.95 8.04
C ASP A 79 -9.65 -0.53 6.76
N PHE A 80 -9.45 -1.29 5.68
CA PHE A 80 -10.08 -1.01 4.39
C PHE A 80 -11.60 -1.18 4.39
N THR A 81 -12.16 -1.94 5.34
CA THR A 81 -13.61 -2.01 5.52
C THR A 81 -14.15 -0.70 6.07
N SER A 82 -13.47 -0.11 7.04
CA SER A 82 -13.85 1.21 7.58
C SER A 82 -13.62 2.34 6.58
N VAL A 83 -12.55 2.29 5.79
CA VAL A 83 -12.30 3.24 4.70
C VAL A 83 -13.43 3.20 3.67
N ALA A 84 -13.75 2.01 3.13
CA ALA A 84 -14.81 1.85 2.14
C ALA A 84 -16.15 2.38 2.65
N ARG A 85 -16.55 1.97 3.87
CA ARG A 85 -17.80 2.43 4.52
C ARG A 85 -17.82 3.94 4.77
N SER A 86 -16.67 4.55 5.06
CA SER A 86 -16.60 6.01 5.26
C SER A 86 -16.82 6.76 3.97
N GLY A 87 -16.24 6.29 2.86
CA GLY A 87 -16.53 6.83 1.52
C GLY A 87 -17.99 6.65 1.12
N GLU A 88 -18.57 5.47 1.35
CA GLU A 88 -19.99 5.19 1.08
C GLU A 88 -20.93 6.13 1.82
N LYS A 89 -20.68 6.36 3.11
CA LYS A 89 -21.44 7.34 3.90
C LYS A 89 -21.28 8.78 3.40
N ALA A 90 -20.16 9.10 2.76
CA ALA A 90 -19.89 10.41 2.17
C ALA A 90 -20.42 10.54 0.72
N GLY A 91 -21.06 9.50 0.16
CA GLY A 91 -21.63 9.51 -1.19
C GLY A 91 -20.67 9.07 -2.29
N LEU A 92 -19.66 8.25 -1.96
CA LEU A 92 -18.82 7.55 -2.92
C LEU A 92 -19.28 6.09 -3.08
N ASP A 93 -19.21 5.55 -4.29
CA ASP A 93 -19.46 4.13 -4.55
C ASP A 93 -18.14 3.35 -4.44
N THR A 94 -18.12 2.26 -3.69
CA THR A 94 -16.98 1.33 -3.68
C THR A 94 -16.96 0.50 -4.97
N LEU A 95 -15.91 0.68 -5.78
CA LEU A 95 -15.78 0.05 -7.10
C LEU A 95 -14.94 -1.24 -7.05
N GLY A 96 -14.02 -1.35 -6.09
CA GLY A 96 -13.28 -2.58 -5.83
C GLY A 96 -12.09 -2.41 -4.90
N LEU A 97 -11.67 -3.53 -4.32
CA LEU A 97 -10.50 -3.64 -3.45
C LEU A 97 -9.65 -4.80 -3.96
N VAL A 98 -8.40 -4.52 -4.31
CA VAL A 98 -7.44 -5.53 -4.80
C VAL A 98 -6.09 -5.37 -4.10
N THR A 99 -5.19 -6.35 -4.25
CA THR A 99 -3.80 -6.16 -3.80
C THR A 99 -3.04 -5.24 -4.77
N GLN A 100 -1.97 -4.60 -4.31
CA GLN A 100 -1.07 -3.81 -5.15
C GLN A 100 -0.46 -4.68 -6.25
N ARG A 101 -0.09 -5.93 -5.92
CA ARG A 101 0.36 -6.90 -6.93
C ARG A 101 -0.68 -7.06 -8.03
N ASP A 102 -1.92 -7.38 -7.67
CA ASP A 102 -2.97 -7.61 -8.67
C ASP A 102 -3.28 -6.35 -9.45
N PHE A 103 -3.30 -5.19 -8.78
CA PHE A 103 -3.52 -3.89 -9.42
C PHE A 103 -2.47 -3.60 -10.50
N LEU A 104 -1.19 -3.71 -10.15
CA LEU A 104 -0.09 -3.45 -11.08
C LEU A 104 -0.03 -4.52 -12.19
N SER A 105 -0.27 -5.80 -11.87
CA SER A 105 -0.36 -6.87 -12.87
C SER A 105 -1.50 -6.63 -13.86
N ASN A 106 -2.67 -6.19 -13.39
CA ASN A 106 -3.81 -5.86 -14.25
C ASN A 106 -3.53 -4.67 -15.18
N LEU A 107 -2.62 -3.76 -14.80
CA LEU A 107 -2.14 -2.65 -15.63
C LEU A 107 -1.01 -3.03 -16.59
N GLY A 108 -0.54 -4.29 -16.58
CA GLY A 108 0.50 -4.75 -17.51
C GLY A 108 1.94 -4.56 -17.00
N LEU A 109 2.16 -4.59 -15.68
CA LEU A 109 3.52 -4.50 -15.11
C LEU A 109 4.47 -5.59 -15.68
N ASP A 110 3.93 -6.73 -16.10
CA ASP A 110 4.66 -7.83 -16.75
C ASP A 110 5.35 -7.43 -18.07
N ARG A 111 4.93 -6.32 -18.68
CA ARG A 111 5.50 -5.78 -19.93
C ARG A 111 6.70 -4.86 -19.70
N LEU A 112 6.82 -4.22 -18.52
CA LEU A 112 7.93 -3.31 -18.20
C LEU A 112 9.33 -3.96 -18.36
N PRO A 113 9.58 -5.22 -17.94
CA PRO A 113 10.90 -5.84 -18.10
C PRO A 113 11.39 -5.94 -19.55
N GLN A 114 10.48 -6.04 -20.51
CA GLN A 114 10.78 -6.07 -21.94
C GLN A 114 11.10 -4.66 -22.45
N GLN A 115 10.33 -3.65 -22.04
CA GLN A 115 10.65 -2.25 -22.32
C GLN A 115 12.01 -1.83 -21.75
N LEU A 116 12.37 -2.29 -20.55
CA LEU A 116 13.70 -2.03 -19.96
C LEU A 116 14.84 -2.62 -20.80
N ALA A 117 14.60 -3.77 -21.43
CA ALA A 117 15.61 -4.44 -22.27
C ALA A 117 15.81 -3.75 -23.62
N SER A 118 14.84 -2.98 -24.11
CA SER A 118 14.98 -2.19 -25.33
C SER A 118 15.63 -0.82 -25.11
N GLN A 119 15.89 -0.43 -23.86
CA GLN A 119 16.58 0.82 -23.53
C GLN A 119 18.10 0.64 -23.55
N SER A 120 18.83 1.73 -23.84
CA SER A 120 20.30 1.77 -23.80
C SER A 120 20.83 1.83 -22.36
N LEU A 121 20.54 0.80 -21.56
CA LEU A 121 20.92 0.70 -20.15
C LEU A 121 22.06 -0.31 -19.95
N THR A 122 22.92 -0.03 -18.97
CA THR A 122 23.92 -1.01 -18.51
C THR A 122 23.25 -2.19 -17.81
N PRO A 123 23.88 -3.38 -17.76
CA PRO A 123 23.35 -4.52 -17.03
C PRO A 123 23.01 -4.22 -15.56
N ARG A 124 23.82 -3.39 -14.89
CA ARG A 124 23.59 -2.94 -13.51
C ARG A 124 22.32 -2.10 -13.38
N GLN A 125 22.09 -1.16 -14.30
CA GLN A 125 20.87 -0.34 -14.31
C GLN A 125 19.63 -1.19 -14.57
N ILE A 126 19.69 -2.14 -15.50
CA ILE A 126 18.58 -3.08 -15.76
C ILE A 126 18.27 -3.88 -14.49
N GLN A 127 19.29 -4.40 -13.81
CA GLN A 127 19.12 -5.15 -12.57
C GLN A 127 18.49 -4.30 -11.45
N ALA A 128 18.96 -3.07 -11.26
CA ALA A 128 18.42 -2.16 -10.25
C ALA A 128 16.94 -1.82 -10.51
N ASN A 129 16.57 -1.50 -11.75
CA ASN A 129 15.18 -1.23 -12.14
C ASN A 129 14.29 -2.48 -11.94
N ARG A 130 14.76 -3.66 -12.37
CA ARG A 130 14.03 -4.93 -12.17
C ARG A 130 13.83 -5.27 -10.70
N ALA A 131 14.79 -4.94 -9.85
CA ALA A 131 14.67 -5.17 -8.40
C ALA A 131 13.50 -4.38 -7.82
N GLY A 132 13.34 -3.10 -8.19
CA GLY A 132 12.21 -2.26 -7.77
C GLY A 132 10.86 -2.80 -8.25
N ILE A 133 10.74 -3.15 -9.53
CA ILE A 133 9.52 -3.75 -10.10
C ILE A 133 9.15 -5.03 -9.34
N THR A 134 10.12 -5.90 -9.10
CA THR A 134 9.90 -7.16 -8.37
C THR A 134 9.49 -6.91 -6.91
N ASP A 135 10.04 -5.89 -6.27
CA ASP A 135 9.74 -5.54 -4.88
C ASP A 135 8.27 -5.08 -4.72
N LEU A 136 7.79 -4.23 -5.64
CA LEU A 136 6.42 -3.69 -5.64
C LEU A 136 5.33 -4.78 -5.70
N VAL A 137 5.62 -5.93 -6.29
CA VAL A 137 4.66 -7.04 -6.42
C VAL A 137 5.00 -8.25 -5.54
N ARG A 138 6.03 -8.15 -4.69
CA ARG A 138 6.47 -9.27 -3.86
C ARG A 138 5.37 -9.67 -2.87
N PRO A 139 4.96 -10.95 -2.83
CA PRO A 139 4.11 -11.48 -1.76
C PRO A 139 4.75 -11.28 -0.39
N SER A 140 3.93 -11.07 0.65
CA SER A 140 4.40 -10.78 2.01
C SER A 140 5.29 -9.52 2.14
N GLY A 141 5.28 -8.65 1.13
CA GLY A 141 5.93 -7.34 1.13
C GLY A 141 5.00 -6.29 0.54
N LEU A 142 5.53 -5.39 -0.29
CA LEU A 142 4.74 -4.32 -0.92
C LEU A 142 3.58 -4.84 -1.78
N GLY A 143 3.70 -6.05 -2.33
CA GLY A 143 2.62 -6.65 -3.13
C GLY A 143 1.33 -6.90 -2.35
N GLU A 144 1.38 -6.98 -1.01
CA GLU A 144 0.20 -7.20 -0.15
C GLU A 144 -0.50 -5.91 0.29
N PHE A 145 0.05 -4.74 -0.07
CA PHE A 145 -0.67 -3.47 0.06
C PHE A 145 -2.01 -3.56 -0.67
N LYS A 146 -2.99 -2.79 -0.25
CA LYS A 146 -4.31 -2.79 -0.89
C LYS A 146 -4.48 -1.52 -1.70
N VAL A 147 -5.22 -1.66 -2.79
CA VAL A 147 -5.72 -0.56 -3.62
C VAL A 147 -7.23 -0.60 -3.56
N LEU A 148 -7.82 0.39 -2.89
CA LEU A 148 -9.26 0.63 -2.86
C LEU A 148 -9.60 1.70 -3.90
N ALA A 149 -10.51 1.38 -4.80
CA ALA A 149 -11.08 2.33 -5.74
C ALA A 149 -12.51 2.68 -5.33
N GLN A 150 -12.78 3.97 -5.19
CA GLN A 150 -14.13 4.52 -5.00
C GLN A 150 -14.43 5.58 -6.07
N GLY A 151 -15.70 5.81 -6.37
CA GLY A 151 -16.14 6.73 -7.41
C GLY A 151 -17.26 7.64 -6.97
N LYS A 152 -17.32 8.85 -7.53
CA LYS A 152 -18.45 9.77 -7.37
C LYS A 152 -19.05 10.09 -8.73
N ASN A 153 -20.35 9.80 -8.92
CA ASN A 153 -21.07 10.10 -10.16
C ASN A 153 -20.41 9.53 -11.43
N VAL A 154 -19.77 8.36 -11.31
CA VAL A 154 -19.07 7.69 -12.42
C VAL A 154 -19.83 6.49 -13.00
N GLY A 155 -20.91 6.04 -12.34
CA GLY A 155 -21.64 4.82 -12.71
C GLY A 155 -20.81 3.58 -12.43
N THR A 156 -20.88 2.59 -13.32
CA THR A 156 -20.15 1.30 -13.19
C THR A 156 -19.12 1.12 -14.31
N PRO A 157 -18.07 1.97 -14.39
CA PRO A 157 -17.07 1.85 -15.43
C PRO A 157 -16.24 0.57 -15.26
N ALA A 158 -15.78 0.01 -16.38
CA ALA A 158 -14.75 -1.01 -16.35
C ALA A 158 -13.40 -0.35 -16.01
N LEU A 159 -12.94 -0.49 -14.77
CA LEU A 159 -11.70 0.13 -14.31
C LEU A 159 -10.48 -0.75 -14.60
N TRP A 160 -9.52 -0.17 -15.32
CA TRP A 160 -8.18 -0.73 -15.44
C TRP A 160 -7.52 -0.83 -14.06
N GLY A 161 -6.75 -1.89 -13.83
CA GLY A 161 -6.16 -2.19 -12.53
C GLY A 161 -7.06 -3.01 -11.60
N LEU A 162 -8.38 -2.87 -11.66
CA LEU A 162 -9.29 -3.79 -10.93
C LEU A 162 -9.50 -5.09 -11.70
N LYS A 163 -9.41 -5.04 -13.03
CA LYS A 163 -9.42 -6.20 -13.93
C LYS A 163 -8.34 -6.02 -14.98
N ARG A 164 -7.82 -7.14 -15.50
CA ARG A 164 -6.86 -7.12 -16.61
C ARG A 164 -7.49 -6.48 -17.83
N SER A 165 -6.74 -5.61 -18.49
CA SER A 165 -7.12 -4.95 -19.73
C SER A 165 -5.92 -4.90 -20.66
N ASP A 166 -6.04 -5.50 -21.85
CA ASP A 166 -4.98 -5.44 -22.86
C ASP A 166 -4.84 -4.02 -23.43
N GLU A 167 -5.92 -3.25 -23.49
CA GLU A 167 -5.91 -1.83 -23.87
C GLU A 167 -5.08 -1.00 -22.88
N ALA A 168 -5.27 -1.24 -21.58
CA ALA A 168 -4.49 -0.59 -20.54
C ALA A 168 -3.01 -0.96 -20.66
N ALA A 169 -2.74 -2.24 -20.85
CA ALA A 169 -1.39 -2.76 -20.94
C ALA A 169 -0.64 -2.21 -22.18
N SER A 170 -1.34 -2.07 -23.32
CA SER A 170 -0.80 -1.43 -24.52
C SER A 170 -0.60 0.08 -24.35
N LEU A 171 -1.46 0.77 -23.60
CA LEU A 171 -1.21 2.16 -23.24
C LEU A 171 0.05 2.28 -22.36
N VAL A 172 0.19 1.44 -21.34
CA VAL A 172 1.37 1.43 -20.47
C VAL A 172 2.66 1.15 -21.27
N GLU A 173 2.61 0.27 -22.27
CA GLU A 173 3.73 0.05 -23.19
C GLU A 173 4.13 1.27 -24.03
N SER A 174 3.19 2.18 -24.28
CA SER A 174 3.45 3.42 -25.01
C SER A 174 4.05 4.53 -24.12
N LEU A 175 3.91 4.40 -22.80
CA LEU A 175 4.47 5.36 -21.85
C LEU A 175 5.97 5.14 -21.66
N PRO A 176 6.74 6.21 -21.32
CA PRO A 176 8.14 6.05 -20.95
C PRO A 176 8.29 5.11 -19.76
N ALA A 177 9.26 4.19 -19.85
CA ALA A 177 9.57 3.29 -18.75
C ALA A 177 9.98 4.11 -17.50
N PRO A 178 9.45 3.81 -16.31
CA PRO A 178 9.80 4.52 -15.08
C PRO A 178 11.20 4.08 -14.61
N LEU A 179 12.23 4.74 -15.14
CA LEU A 179 13.63 4.43 -14.85
C LEU A 179 14.10 5.06 -13.54
N LEU A 180 14.91 4.32 -12.78
CA LEU A 180 15.69 4.86 -11.68
C LEU A 180 16.58 5.99 -12.17
N THR A 181 16.66 7.05 -11.36
CA THR A 181 17.51 8.22 -11.58
C THR A 181 18.46 8.34 -10.40
N GLU A 182 19.36 9.32 -10.42
CA GLU A 182 20.27 9.60 -9.30
C GLU A 182 19.56 10.01 -8.00
N HIS A 183 18.28 10.40 -8.08
CA HIS A 183 17.46 10.71 -6.91
C HIS A 183 16.77 9.47 -6.30
N HIS A 184 16.93 8.29 -6.90
CA HIS A 184 16.31 7.07 -6.43
C HIS A 184 17.32 6.14 -5.75
N LEU A 185 16.89 5.50 -4.66
CA LEU A 185 17.68 4.45 -4.02
C LEU A 185 17.70 3.19 -4.89
N SER A 186 18.91 2.67 -5.15
CA SER A 186 19.09 1.38 -5.79
C SER A 186 18.94 0.27 -4.75
N LEU A 187 17.89 -0.55 -4.87
CA LEU A 187 17.63 -1.65 -3.93
C LEU A 187 18.79 -2.67 -3.82
N PRO A 188 19.47 -3.07 -4.90
CA PRO A 188 20.65 -3.92 -4.78
C PRO A 188 21.77 -3.31 -3.93
N ASP A 189 21.92 -1.98 -3.96
CA ASP A 189 22.95 -1.27 -3.18
C ASP A 189 22.50 -1.06 -1.71
N GLY A 190 21.19 -0.99 -1.44
CA GLY A 190 20.62 -0.79 -0.10
C GLY A 190 20.51 -2.04 0.78
N ARG A 191 20.53 -3.27 0.22
CA ARG A 191 20.41 -4.53 0.98
C ARG A 191 21.62 -4.86 1.87
N ASN A 192 22.73 -4.13 1.75
CA ASN A 192 23.93 -4.31 2.56
C ASN A 192 23.94 -3.46 3.85
N LEU A 193 22.86 -2.77 4.18
CA LEU A 193 22.71 -2.06 5.45
C LEU A 193 22.10 -3.02 6.48
N GLY A 194 22.96 -3.79 7.16
CA GLY A 194 22.55 -4.77 8.18
C GLY A 194 21.67 -4.14 9.26
N GLY A 195 20.45 -4.65 9.39
CA GLY A 195 19.59 -4.41 10.55
C GLY A 195 19.44 -5.72 11.31
N GLU A 196 20.19 -5.87 12.40
CA GLU A 196 19.94 -6.93 13.37
C GLU A 196 18.57 -6.68 14.03
N GLN A 197 17.74 -7.73 14.07
CA GLN A 197 16.47 -7.73 14.79
C GLN A 197 16.77 -8.03 16.26
N GLU A 198 16.85 -7.02 17.12
CA GLU A 198 16.70 -7.22 18.55
C GLU A 198 15.23 -6.93 18.94
N PHE A 199 14.43 -7.98 18.95
CA PHE A 199 13.13 -8.00 19.63
C PHE A 199 13.35 -8.55 21.04
N GLU A 200 13.13 -7.72 22.06
CA GLU A 200 12.39 -8.06 23.29
C GLU A 200 12.43 -6.92 24.30
N THR A 201 11.36 -6.80 25.10
CA THR A 201 11.31 -6.17 26.45
C THR A 201 10.81 -4.73 26.65
N PHE A 202 9.79 -4.20 25.97
CA PHE A 202 9.28 -2.85 26.35
C PHE A 202 7.75 -2.62 26.29
N TRP A 203 6.95 -3.61 26.72
CA TRP A 203 5.59 -3.29 27.19
C TRP A 203 5.49 -3.52 28.70
N PRO A 204 4.90 -2.60 29.49
CA PRO A 204 4.65 -2.87 30.90
C PRO A 204 3.62 -4.00 31.01
N THR A 205 4.00 -5.09 31.68
CA THR A 205 3.07 -6.08 32.23
C THR A 205 2.10 -5.46 33.22
#